data_AF-A0A9P7FMG2-F1
#
_entry.id   AF-A0A9P7FMG2-F1
#
_cell.length_a   1.000
_cell.length_b   1.000
_cell.length_c   1.000
_cell.angle_alpha   90.00
_cell.angle_beta   90.00
_cell.angle_gamma   90.00
#
_symmetry.space_group_name_H-M   'P 1'
#
loop_
_entity.id
_entity.type
_entity.pdbx_description
1 polymer ?
#
loop_
_entity_poly.entity_id
_entity_poly.type
_entity_poly.pdbx_seq_one_letter_code
_entity_poly.pdbx_strand_id
1 'polypeptide(L)'
;DLVERLQNEGNKAQVNIVDWTGKATLNVVGRVAFLHDFEAGNSKEAEKILTARKTGASPAAKYIGFLTLMLLRRFTFLNYLPIGAIQGQGLAKETIHAGVAKELIDRDQGLSIDYHKGSKDLLSRLLNAASEERISISELYEQISTFIIAGFESTTTTVGFAVWELARHPEKQTRLREELAALNGEPTYKDLQDKLPYLDAILKETLRLYPGLPYMERIATKDDVIPLCQAISSHNGEKINALPIKAGQVSCPY
;
A
#
# COMPACT_ATOMS: atom_id res chain seq x y z
N ASP A 1 -21.24 -11.94 0.51
CA ASP A 1 -20.61 -10.70 -0.05
C ASP A 1 -20.96 -9.48 0.83
N LEU A 2 -20.19 -8.39 0.86
CA LEU A 2 -20.52 -7.18 1.64
C LEU A 2 -21.85 -6.58 1.19
N VAL A 3 -22.09 -6.56 -0.12
CA VAL A 3 -23.33 -6.07 -0.72
C VAL A 3 -24.51 -6.89 -0.24
N GLU A 4 -24.39 -8.21 -0.28
CA GLU A 4 -25.40 -9.16 0.20
C GLU A 4 -25.66 -9.00 1.71
N ARG A 5 -24.60 -8.80 2.50
CA ARG A 5 -24.74 -8.52 3.95
C ARG A 5 -25.49 -7.22 4.21
N LEU A 6 -25.16 -6.15 3.48
CA LEU A 6 -25.83 -4.85 3.60
C LEU A 6 -27.29 -4.93 3.13
N GLN A 7 -27.57 -5.71 2.09
CA GLN A 7 -28.95 -5.98 1.62
C GLN A 7 -29.77 -6.74 2.67
N ASN A 8 -29.14 -7.68 3.40
CA ASN A 8 -29.80 -8.48 4.43
C ASN A 8 -30.03 -7.71 5.76
N GLU A 9 -29.10 -6.85 6.17
CA GLU A 9 -29.17 -6.11 7.44
C GLU A 9 -29.90 -4.74 7.30
N GLY A 10 -30.11 -4.25 6.08
CA GLY A 10 -30.83 -3.00 5.79
C GLY A 10 -30.16 -1.75 6.36
N ASN A 11 -30.95 -0.67 6.55
CA ASN A 11 -30.46 0.66 7.00
C ASN A 11 -29.87 0.72 8.43
N LYS A 12 -29.77 -0.41 9.15
CA LYS A 12 -29.24 -0.47 10.53
C LYS A 12 -27.83 -1.05 10.62
N ALA A 13 -27.28 -1.55 9.52
CA ALA A 13 -25.94 -2.14 9.49
C ALA A 13 -24.87 -1.06 9.71
N GLN A 14 -24.06 -1.22 10.77
CA GLN A 14 -22.84 -0.43 10.94
C GLN A 14 -21.65 -1.22 10.42
N VAL A 15 -20.86 -0.60 9.56
CA VAL A 15 -19.75 -1.24 8.87
C VAL A 15 -18.46 -0.46 9.06
N ASN A 16 -17.40 -1.14 9.50
CA ASN A 16 -16.06 -0.58 9.47
C ASN A 16 -15.50 -0.67 8.05
N ILE A 17 -15.51 0.46 7.33
CA ILE A 17 -15.10 0.49 5.92
C ILE A 17 -13.63 0.11 5.72
N VAL A 18 -12.76 0.41 6.67
CA VAL A 18 -11.31 0.12 6.57
C VAL A 18 -11.05 -1.38 6.66
N ASP A 19 -11.82 -2.09 7.49
CA ASP A 19 -11.71 -3.56 7.60
C ASP A 19 -12.16 -4.23 6.30
N TRP A 20 -13.28 -3.77 5.72
CA TRP A 20 -13.82 -4.35 4.48
C TRP A 20 -12.97 -4.03 3.26
N THR A 21 -12.52 -2.79 3.11
CA THR A 21 -11.60 -2.41 2.03
C THR A 21 -10.27 -3.15 2.17
N GLY A 22 -9.82 -3.42 3.41
CA GLY A 22 -8.67 -4.28 3.69
C GLY A 22 -8.85 -5.70 3.16
N LYS A 23 -9.95 -6.35 3.52
CA LYS A 23 -10.29 -7.70 3.05
C LYS A 23 -10.42 -7.76 1.52
N ALA A 24 -11.13 -6.80 0.93
CA ALA A 24 -11.37 -6.75 -0.51
C ALA A 24 -10.06 -6.57 -1.30
N THR A 25 -9.23 -5.61 -0.93
CA THR A 25 -7.97 -5.33 -1.63
C THR A 25 -6.95 -6.46 -1.47
N LEU A 26 -6.84 -7.04 -0.27
CA LEU A 26 -5.98 -8.21 -0.04
C LEU A 26 -6.40 -9.37 -0.94
N ASN A 27 -7.71 -9.62 -1.06
CA ASN A 27 -8.21 -10.70 -1.90
C ASN A 27 -7.97 -10.43 -3.40
N VAL A 28 -8.14 -9.18 -3.85
CA VAL A 28 -7.82 -8.79 -5.24
C VAL A 28 -6.34 -9.01 -5.54
N VAL A 29 -5.44 -8.57 -4.65
CA VAL A 29 -4.00 -8.77 -4.81
C VAL A 29 -3.66 -10.26 -4.83
N GLY A 30 -4.21 -11.04 -3.89
CA GLY A 30 -4.02 -12.49 -3.85
C GLY A 30 -4.41 -13.17 -5.16
N ARG A 31 -5.63 -12.92 -5.64
CA ARG A 31 -6.16 -13.60 -6.83
C ARG A 31 -5.47 -13.17 -8.12
N VAL A 32 -5.20 -11.87 -8.29
CA VAL A 32 -4.63 -11.34 -9.55
C VAL A 32 -3.13 -11.56 -9.64
N ALA A 33 -2.39 -11.34 -8.55
CA ALA A 33 -0.94 -11.42 -8.58
C ALA A 33 -0.42 -12.84 -8.27
N PHE A 34 -1.11 -13.60 -7.42
CA PHE A 34 -0.60 -14.87 -6.88
C PHE A 34 -1.53 -16.06 -7.11
N LEU A 35 -2.63 -15.89 -7.84
CA LEU A 35 -3.68 -16.91 -8.04
C LEU A 35 -4.16 -17.54 -6.71
N HIS A 36 -4.13 -16.74 -5.64
CA HIS A 36 -4.43 -17.18 -4.29
C HIS A 36 -5.70 -16.51 -3.77
N ASP A 37 -6.64 -17.33 -3.31
CA ASP A 37 -7.88 -16.86 -2.73
C ASP A 37 -7.73 -16.76 -1.21
N PHE A 38 -7.79 -15.54 -0.67
CA PHE A 38 -7.76 -15.29 0.78
C PHE A 38 -9.15 -15.47 1.43
N GLU A 39 -10.07 -16.16 0.75
CA GLU A 39 -11.45 -16.43 1.18
C GLU A 39 -12.19 -15.15 1.59
N ALA A 40 -12.06 -14.12 0.74
CA ALA A 40 -12.57 -12.77 1.02
C ALA A 40 -12.05 -12.16 2.35
N GLY A 41 -10.80 -12.48 2.69
CA GLY A 41 -10.12 -11.99 3.88
C GLY A 41 -10.51 -12.70 5.18
N ASN A 42 -11.04 -13.92 5.09
CA ASN A 42 -11.40 -14.75 6.24
C ASN A 42 -10.48 -15.96 6.43
N SER A 43 -9.51 -16.17 5.53
CA SER A 43 -8.50 -17.20 5.74
C SER A 43 -7.62 -16.85 6.95
N LYS A 44 -7.02 -17.86 7.60
CA LYS A 44 -6.14 -17.65 8.78
C LYS A 44 -4.95 -16.76 8.44
N GLU A 45 -4.46 -16.88 7.22
CA GLU A 45 -3.36 -16.09 6.64
C GLU A 45 -3.79 -14.64 6.50
N ALA A 46 -4.97 -14.39 5.94
CA ALA A 46 -5.52 -13.06 5.79
C ALA A 46 -5.74 -12.38 7.15
N GLU A 47 -6.26 -13.09 8.14
CA GLU A 47 -6.42 -12.56 9.49
C GLU A 47 -5.09 -12.14 10.12
N LYS A 48 -4.03 -12.94 9.94
CA LYS A 48 -2.68 -12.58 10.38
C LYS A 48 -2.19 -11.31 9.70
N ILE A 49 -2.31 -11.21 8.37
CA ILE A 49 -1.89 -10.04 7.58
C ILE A 49 -2.65 -8.78 8.03
N LEU A 50 -3.98 -8.88 8.14
CA LEU A 50 -4.84 -7.75 8.52
C LEU A 50 -4.61 -7.31 9.98
N THR A 51 -4.33 -8.25 10.88
CA THR A 51 -4.01 -7.96 12.28
C THR A 51 -2.62 -7.33 12.42
N ALA A 52 -1.65 -7.77 11.62
CA ALA A 52 -0.32 -7.17 11.56
C ALA A 52 -0.40 -5.69 11.16
N ARG A 53 -1.24 -5.35 10.16
CA ARG A 53 -1.52 -3.95 9.78
C ARG A 53 -2.07 -3.13 10.94
N LYS A 54 -3.10 -3.63 11.64
CA LYS A 54 -3.72 -2.92 12.78
C LYS A 54 -2.71 -2.67 13.90
N THR A 55 -1.84 -3.65 14.16
CA THR A 55 -0.82 -3.57 15.21
C THR A 55 0.32 -2.62 14.82
N GLY A 56 0.79 -2.68 13.57
CA GLY A 56 1.87 -1.86 13.02
C GLY A 56 1.53 -0.36 12.88
N ALA A 57 0.25 -0.03 12.64
CA ALA A 57 -0.20 1.36 12.60
C ALA A 57 -0.19 2.05 14.00
N SER A 58 -0.32 1.28 15.09
CA SER A 58 -0.60 1.81 16.43
C SER A 58 0.56 2.57 17.11
N PRO A 59 1.86 2.27 16.89
CA PRO A 59 2.95 3.06 17.43
C PRO A 59 3.22 4.29 16.56
N ALA A 60 3.22 4.13 15.22
CA ALA A 60 3.53 5.20 14.26
C ALA A 60 2.48 6.32 14.23
N ALA A 61 1.20 5.99 14.45
CA ALA A 61 0.10 6.96 14.46
C ALA A 61 -0.01 7.76 15.78
N LYS A 62 0.70 7.37 16.84
CA LYS A 62 0.79 8.18 18.07
C LYS A 62 1.86 9.24 17.88
N TYR A 63 1.66 10.43 18.45
CA TYR A 63 2.63 11.55 18.39
C TYR A 63 4.06 11.14 18.78
N ILE A 64 4.17 10.19 19.73
CA ILE A 64 5.43 9.57 20.15
C ILE A 64 6.09 8.78 19.01
N GLY A 65 5.33 8.05 18.18
CA GLY A 65 5.87 7.31 17.04
C GLY A 65 6.44 8.21 15.96
N PHE A 66 5.76 9.32 15.65
CA PHE A 66 6.29 10.33 14.73
C PHE A 66 7.61 10.92 15.24
N LEU A 67 7.66 11.33 16.52
CA LEU A 67 8.89 11.79 17.17
C LEU A 67 9.98 10.71 17.18
N THR A 68 9.62 9.46 17.48
CA THR A 68 10.55 8.32 17.48
C THR A 68 11.14 8.08 16.10
N LEU A 69 10.33 8.11 15.04
CA LEU A 69 10.81 8.01 13.65
C LEU A 69 11.73 9.17 13.31
N MET A 70 11.39 10.40 13.70
CA MET A 70 12.22 11.58 13.47
C MET A 70 13.57 11.48 14.19
N LEU A 71 13.58 10.94 15.43
CA LEU A 71 14.78 10.71 16.21
C LEU A 71 15.64 9.58 15.63
N LEU A 72 15.04 8.45 15.22
CA LEU A 72 15.75 7.35 14.56
C LEU A 72 16.39 7.79 13.22
N ARG A 73 15.72 8.69 12.49
CA ARG A 73 16.23 9.29 11.25
C ARG A 73 17.38 10.26 11.51
N ARG A 74 17.28 11.09 12.56
CA ARG A 74 18.34 12.04 12.94
C ARG A 74 19.55 11.34 13.54
N PHE A 75 19.33 10.25 14.27
CA PHE A 75 20.32 9.51 15.01
C PHE A 75 20.28 8.03 14.60
N THR A 76 20.90 7.73 13.46
CA THR A 76 20.91 6.39 12.85
C THR A 76 21.47 5.30 13.76
N PHE A 77 22.31 5.65 14.76
CA PHE A 77 22.82 4.70 15.75
C PHE A 77 21.70 4.09 16.63
N LEU A 78 20.56 4.78 16.79
CA LEU A 78 19.43 4.28 17.55
C LEU A 78 18.76 3.07 16.88
N ASN A 79 18.95 2.86 15.57
CA ASN A 79 18.45 1.67 14.86
C ASN A 79 19.13 0.37 15.30
N TYR A 80 20.29 0.43 15.95
CA TYR A 80 21.00 -0.73 16.50
C TYR A 80 20.52 -1.11 17.91
N LEU A 81 19.63 -0.32 18.53
CA LEU A 81 19.07 -0.62 19.85
C LEU A 81 17.87 -1.57 19.74
N PRO A 82 17.74 -2.58 20.62
CA PRO A 82 16.65 -3.56 20.59
C PRO A 82 15.34 -2.96 21.13
N ILE A 83 14.75 -2.01 20.40
CA ILE A 83 13.50 -1.33 20.76
C ILE A 83 12.34 -1.99 20.02
N GLY A 84 11.33 -2.49 20.76
CA GLY A 84 10.18 -3.20 20.17
C GLY A 84 9.39 -2.41 19.12
N ALA A 85 9.40 -1.07 19.17
CA ALA A 85 8.78 -0.20 18.16
C ALA A 85 9.47 -0.27 16.78
N ILE A 86 10.78 -0.57 16.74
CA ILE A 86 11.56 -0.76 15.50
C ILE A 86 11.33 -2.17 14.93
N GLN A 87 11.16 -3.15 15.82
CA GLN A 87 10.94 -4.56 15.47
C GLN A 87 9.51 -4.87 14.99
N GLY A 88 8.54 -3.97 15.23
CA GLY A 88 7.15 -4.13 14.80
C GLY A 88 6.95 -4.30 13.28
N GLN A 89 7.81 -3.67 12.47
CA GLN A 89 7.81 -3.88 11.01
C GLN A 89 8.44 -5.23 10.62
N GLY A 90 9.42 -5.70 11.40
CA GLY A 90 10.02 -7.03 11.25
C GLY A 90 9.02 -8.16 11.50
N LEU A 91 8.14 -8.02 12.50
CA LEU A 91 7.10 -9.01 12.82
C LEU A 91 6.06 -9.20 11.71
N ALA A 92 5.66 -8.13 11.02
CA ALA A 92 4.78 -8.21 9.85
C ALA A 92 5.51 -8.88 8.67
N LYS A 93 6.77 -8.49 8.42
CA LYS A 93 7.62 -9.12 7.38
C LYS A 93 7.83 -10.60 7.66
N GLU A 94 8.10 -10.99 8.91
CA GLU A 94 8.35 -12.36 9.35
C GLU A 94 7.09 -13.25 9.29
N THR A 95 5.93 -12.72 9.68
CA THR A 95 4.64 -13.44 9.58
C THR A 95 4.25 -13.71 8.12
N ILE A 96 4.55 -12.79 7.21
CA ILE A 96 4.26 -12.92 5.78
C ILE A 96 5.31 -13.79 5.08
N HIS A 97 6.60 -13.65 5.45
CA HIS A 97 7.69 -14.52 4.99
C HIS A 97 7.44 -16.00 5.32
N ALA A 98 7.09 -16.29 6.57
CA ALA A 98 7.12 -17.67 7.06
C ALA A 98 5.86 -18.47 6.71
N GLY A 99 4.70 -17.80 6.58
CA GLY A 99 3.41 -18.47 6.33
C GLY A 99 2.98 -18.41 4.87
N VAL A 100 2.70 -17.20 4.39
CA VAL A 100 1.97 -16.99 3.12
C VAL A 100 2.84 -17.29 1.92
N ALA A 101 4.05 -16.73 1.88
CA ALA A 101 4.93 -16.91 0.74
C ALA A 101 5.41 -18.36 0.62
N LYS A 102 5.62 -19.04 1.76
CA LYS A 102 5.89 -20.49 1.81
C LYS A 102 4.73 -21.32 1.28
N GLU A 103 3.51 -21.06 1.76
CA GLU A 103 2.32 -21.79 1.31
C GLU A 103 2.03 -21.60 -0.18
N LEU A 104 2.27 -20.40 -0.72
CA LEU A 104 2.17 -20.11 -2.15
C LEU A 104 3.14 -20.95 -2.97
N ILE A 105 4.39 -21.07 -2.52
CA ILE A 105 5.43 -21.85 -3.23
C ILE A 105 5.21 -23.36 -3.05
N ASP A 106 4.88 -23.83 -1.84
CA ASP A 106 4.66 -25.25 -1.55
C ASP A 106 3.49 -25.82 -2.37
N ARG A 107 2.42 -25.02 -2.56
CA ARG A 107 1.30 -25.38 -3.44
C ARG A 107 1.71 -25.43 -4.90
N ASP A 108 2.64 -24.58 -5.29
CA ASP A 108 3.11 -24.44 -6.66
C ASP A 108 4.16 -25.49 -7.07
N GLN A 109 4.94 -26.02 -6.12
CA GLN A 109 5.83 -27.17 -6.38
C GLN A 109 5.08 -28.43 -6.82
N GLY A 110 3.75 -28.50 -6.63
CA GLY A 110 2.89 -29.53 -7.21
C GLY A 110 2.45 -29.27 -8.66
N LEU A 111 2.66 -28.06 -9.19
CA LEU A 111 2.38 -27.63 -10.55
C LEU A 111 3.69 -27.66 -11.36
N SER A 112 3.73 -28.39 -12.47
CA SER A 112 4.96 -28.54 -13.26
C SER A 112 5.47 -27.20 -13.80
N ILE A 113 6.80 -27.08 -13.95
CA ILE A 113 7.48 -25.92 -14.55
C ILE A 113 6.90 -25.55 -15.94
N ASP A 114 6.31 -26.51 -16.66
CA ASP A 114 5.63 -26.25 -17.94
C ASP A 114 4.30 -25.49 -17.82
N TYR A 115 3.61 -25.54 -16.67
CA TYR A 115 2.40 -24.73 -16.40
C TYR A 115 2.72 -23.23 -16.38
N HIS A 116 3.93 -22.88 -15.96
CA HIS A 116 4.38 -21.51 -15.70
C HIS A 116 4.84 -20.72 -16.93
N LYS A 117 5.04 -21.39 -18.07
CA LYS A 117 5.34 -20.71 -19.33
C LYS A 117 4.12 -20.04 -19.96
N GLY A 118 2.90 -20.45 -19.58
CA GLY A 118 1.65 -19.92 -20.11
C GLY A 118 1.00 -18.82 -19.27
N SER A 119 1.22 -18.83 -17.96
CA SER A 119 0.58 -17.86 -17.05
C SER A 119 1.31 -16.52 -17.02
N LYS A 120 0.53 -15.43 -16.98
CA LYS A 120 1.02 -14.05 -17.00
C LYS A 120 0.96 -13.36 -15.63
N ASP A 121 0.67 -14.11 -14.57
CA ASP A 121 0.61 -13.60 -13.20
C ASP A 121 2.01 -13.31 -12.63
N LEU A 122 2.05 -12.61 -11.49
CA LEU A 122 3.29 -12.16 -10.89
C LEU A 122 4.07 -13.30 -10.25
N LEU A 123 3.40 -14.26 -9.61
CA LEU A 123 4.03 -15.42 -8.99
C LEU A 123 4.80 -16.24 -10.04
N SER A 124 4.16 -16.53 -11.17
CA SER A 124 4.78 -17.25 -12.28
C SER A 124 6.03 -16.54 -12.80
N ARG A 125 6.00 -15.21 -12.88
CA ARG A 125 7.17 -14.41 -13.30
C ARG A 125 8.30 -14.45 -12.27
N LEU A 126 7.97 -14.42 -10.98
CA LEU A 126 8.96 -14.50 -9.91
C LEU A 126 9.59 -15.91 -9.84
N LEU A 127 8.79 -16.97 -10.00
CA LEU A 127 9.26 -18.35 -10.04
C LEU A 127 10.15 -18.62 -11.25
N ASN A 128 9.76 -18.14 -12.44
CA ASN A 128 10.60 -18.21 -13.63
C ASN A 128 11.94 -17.49 -13.42
N ALA A 129 11.92 -16.28 -12.81
CA ALA A 129 13.14 -15.55 -12.50
C ALA A 129 14.04 -16.30 -11.49
N ALA A 130 13.45 -16.99 -10.51
CA ALA A 130 14.18 -17.81 -9.55
C ALA A 130 14.78 -19.07 -10.22
N SER A 131 14.03 -19.73 -11.10
CA SER A 131 14.50 -20.88 -11.88
C SER A 131 15.62 -20.51 -12.86
N GLU A 132 15.64 -19.27 -13.34
CA GLU A 132 16.71 -18.73 -14.20
C GLU A 132 17.87 -18.14 -13.38
N GLU A 133 17.91 -18.38 -12.06
CA GLU A 133 18.93 -17.90 -11.12
C GLU A 133 19.11 -16.36 -11.11
N ARG A 134 18.11 -15.60 -11.57
CA ARG A 134 18.14 -14.13 -11.53
C ARG A 134 17.81 -13.57 -10.16
N ILE A 135 17.10 -14.33 -9.33
CA ILE A 135 16.83 -14.04 -7.93
C ILE A 135 17.03 -15.30 -7.09
N SER A 136 17.49 -15.14 -5.86
CA SER A 136 17.58 -16.21 -4.88
C SER A 136 16.19 -16.60 -4.32
N ILE A 137 16.10 -17.78 -3.70
CA ILE A 137 14.89 -18.21 -3.00
C ILE A 137 14.52 -17.25 -1.86
N SER A 138 15.51 -16.70 -1.16
CA SER A 138 15.27 -15.69 -0.12
C SER A 138 14.65 -14.42 -0.71
N GLU A 139 15.18 -13.94 -1.83
CA GLU A 139 14.63 -12.76 -2.51
C GLU A 139 13.22 -13.03 -3.07
N LEU A 140 12.94 -14.24 -3.56
CA LEU A 140 11.59 -14.64 -3.99
C LEU A 140 10.57 -14.46 -2.85
N TYR A 141 10.87 -14.96 -1.65
CA TYR A 141 10.02 -14.78 -0.46
C TYR A 141 9.84 -13.30 -0.09
N GLU A 142 10.91 -12.51 -0.19
CA GLU A 142 10.87 -11.07 0.08
C GLU A 142 10.00 -10.32 -0.93
N GLN A 143 10.10 -10.65 -2.22
CA GLN A 143 9.31 -10.00 -3.26
C GLN A 143 7.82 -10.34 -3.11
N ILE A 144 7.46 -11.61 -2.91
CA ILE A 144 6.06 -12.01 -2.65
C ILE A 144 5.49 -11.22 -1.47
N SER A 145 6.22 -11.17 -0.36
CA SER A 145 5.80 -10.44 0.84
C SER A 145 5.63 -8.94 0.57
N THR A 146 6.58 -8.33 -0.15
CA THR A 146 6.56 -6.90 -0.49
C THR A 146 5.35 -6.55 -1.35
N PHE A 147 5.09 -7.32 -2.40
CA PHE A 147 3.97 -7.08 -3.31
C PHE A 147 2.60 -7.23 -2.63
N ILE A 148 2.45 -8.21 -1.73
CA ILE A 148 1.24 -8.35 -0.93
C ILE A 148 1.05 -7.09 -0.09
N ILE A 149 2.01 -6.76 0.80
CA ILE A 149 1.89 -5.63 1.75
C ILE A 149 1.66 -4.31 1.03
N ALA A 150 2.56 -3.96 0.11
CA ALA A 150 2.54 -2.66 -0.56
C ALA A 150 1.27 -2.47 -1.41
N GLY A 151 0.79 -3.54 -2.04
CA GLY A 151 -0.37 -3.52 -2.91
C GLY A 151 -1.69 -3.34 -2.17
N PHE A 152 -1.88 -4.04 -1.04
CA PHE A 152 -3.17 -4.00 -0.35
C PHE A 152 -3.28 -2.82 0.62
N GLU A 153 -2.22 -2.48 1.36
CA GLU A 153 -2.31 -1.50 2.45
C GLU A 153 -2.60 -0.07 1.94
N SER A 154 -1.84 0.37 0.93
CA SER A 154 -1.99 1.69 0.32
C SER A 154 -3.37 1.85 -0.33
N THR A 155 -3.79 0.85 -1.11
CA THR A 155 -5.09 0.82 -1.78
C THR A 155 -6.25 0.79 -0.79
N THR A 156 -6.13 0.03 0.32
CA THR A 156 -7.12 0.01 1.40
C THR A 156 -7.37 1.41 1.94
N THR A 157 -6.29 2.13 2.24
CA THR A 157 -6.36 3.49 2.80
C THR A 157 -7.02 4.44 1.80
N THR A 158 -6.60 4.42 0.54
CA THR A 158 -7.18 5.26 -0.53
C THR A 158 -8.68 5.01 -0.70
N VAL A 159 -9.11 3.75 -0.82
CA VAL A 159 -10.54 3.41 -1.00
C VAL A 159 -11.33 3.77 0.25
N GLY A 160 -10.78 3.54 1.45
CA GLY A 160 -11.41 3.94 2.71
C GLY A 160 -11.69 5.45 2.78
N PHE A 161 -10.72 6.29 2.41
CA PHE A 161 -10.90 7.74 2.35
C PHE A 161 -11.85 8.18 1.23
N ALA A 162 -11.80 7.53 0.06
CA ALA A 162 -12.73 7.83 -1.03
C ALA A 162 -14.19 7.60 -0.60
N VAL A 163 -14.49 6.45 0.04
CA VAL A 163 -15.83 6.17 0.56
C VAL A 163 -16.23 7.16 1.65
N TRP A 164 -15.30 7.52 2.54
CA TRP A 164 -15.56 8.49 3.60
C TRP A 164 -15.88 9.88 3.04
N GLU A 165 -15.14 10.37 2.05
CA GLU A 165 -15.43 11.65 1.40
C GLU A 165 -16.75 11.62 0.62
N LEU A 166 -17.07 10.52 -0.06
CA LEU A 166 -18.35 10.36 -0.76
C LEU A 166 -19.54 10.32 0.21
N ALA A 167 -19.39 9.72 1.39
CA ALA A 167 -20.42 9.71 2.42
C ALA A 167 -20.71 11.12 2.98
N ARG A 168 -19.69 12.00 3.00
CA ARG A 168 -19.80 13.40 3.44
C ARG A 168 -20.30 14.35 2.35
N HIS A 169 -20.27 13.92 1.09
CA HIS A 169 -20.66 14.71 -0.07
C HIS A 169 -21.68 13.95 -0.95
N PRO A 170 -22.95 13.83 -0.49
CA PRO A 170 -23.97 13.06 -1.19
C PRO A 170 -24.20 13.52 -2.63
N GLU A 171 -24.02 14.81 -2.93
CA GLU A 171 -24.13 15.37 -4.27
C GLU A 171 -23.07 14.80 -5.23
N LYS A 172 -21.83 14.63 -4.74
CA LYS A 172 -20.74 14.02 -5.51
C LYS A 172 -20.96 12.52 -5.66
N GLN A 173 -21.48 11.88 -4.62
CA GLN A 173 -21.83 10.46 -4.64
C GLN A 173 -22.93 10.16 -5.67
N THR A 174 -23.98 10.97 -5.73
CA THR A 174 -25.06 10.82 -6.72
C THR A 174 -24.52 10.95 -8.15
N ARG A 175 -23.71 11.98 -8.42
CA ARG A 175 -23.07 12.14 -9.73
C ARG A 175 -22.19 10.95 -10.12
N LEU A 176 -21.43 10.39 -9.17
CA LEU A 176 -20.64 9.18 -9.43
C LEU A 176 -21.54 7.97 -9.74
N ARG A 177 -22.65 7.80 -9.02
CA ARG A 177 -23.62 6.73 -9.32
C ARG A 177 -24.22 6.88 -10.72
N GLU A 178 -24.52 8.10 -11.16
CA GLU A 178 -25.01 8.37 -12.51
C GLU A 178 -23.98 7.96 -13.59
N GLU A 179 -22.70 8.30 -13.39
CA GLU A 179 -21.62 7.86 -14.28
C GLU A 179 -21.50 6.33 -14.33
N LEU A 180 -21.53 5.67 -13.18
CA LEU A 180 -21.44 4.21 -13.09
C LEU A 180 -22.67 3.51 -13.68
N ALA A 181 -23.87 4.09 -13.52
CA ALA A 181 -25.12 3.54 -14.05
C ALA A 181 -25.21 3.65 -15.59
N ALA A 182 -24.40 4.49 -16.22
CA ALA A 182 -24.30 4.57 -17.68
C ALA A 182 -23.56 3.37 -18.29
N LEU A 183 -22.90 2.55 -17.47
CA LEU A 183 -22.29 1.30 -17.92
C LEU A 183 -23.36 0.19 -18.03
N ASN A 184 -23.41 -0.47 -19.18
CA ASN A 184 -24.30 -1.60 -19.41
C ASN A 184 -23.63 -2.90 -18.97
N GLY A 185 -23.95 -3.39 -17.76
CA GLY A 185 -23.43 -4.65 -17.23
C GLY A 185 -22.10 -4.50 -16.47
N GLU A 186 -21.34 -5.59 -16.37
CA GLU A 186 -20.04 -5.57 -15.68
C GLU A 186 -19.01 -4.71 -16.45
N PRO A 187 -18.25 -3.84 -15.76
CA PRO A 187 -17.28 -2.96 -16.40
C PRO A 187 -16.13 -3.77 -17.04
N THR A 188 -15.86 -3.52 -18.32
CA THR A 188 -14.66 -4.03 -18.98
C THR A 188 -13.45 -3.15 -18.65
N TYR A 189 -12.24 -3.67 -18.90
CA TYR A 189 -11.01 -2.88 -18.74
C TYR A 189 -11.02 -1.58 -19.57
N LYS A 190 -11.60 -1.62 -20.77
CA LYS A 190 -11.73 -0.44 -21.64
C LYS A 190 -12.69 0.59 -21.03
N ASP A 191 -13.78 0.15 -20.40
CA ASP A 191 -14.72 1.05 -19.76
C ASP A 191 -14.07 1.82 -18.60
N LEU A 192 -13.23 1.13 -17.81
CA LEU A 192 -12.48 1.76 -16.72
C LEU A 192 -11.53 2.87 -17.20
N GLN A 193 -10.99 2.75 -18.41
CA GLN A 193 -10.09 3.75 -19.00
C GLN A 193 -10.84 4.92 -19.65
N ASP A 194 -11.88 4.60 -20.43
CA ASP A 194 -12.46 5.54 -21.38
C ASP A 194 -13.78 6.17 -20.90
N LYS A 195 -14.49 5.53 -19.96
CA LYS A 195 -15.88 5.88 -19.62
C LYS A 195 -16.11 6.35 -18.19
N LEU A 196 -15.08 6.33 -17.34
CA LEU A 196 -15.19 6.70 -15.92
C LEU A 196 -14.29 7.89 -15.50
N PRO A 197 -14.33 9.03 -16.22
CA PRO A 197 -13.47 10.18 -15.91
C PRO A 197 -13.78 10.81 -14.54
N TYR A 198 -15.01 10.73 -14.04
CA TYR A 198 -15.38 11.29 -12.74
C TYR A 198 -14.95 10.39 -11.58
N LEU A 199 -15.02 9.06 -11.73
CA LEU A 199 -14.38 8.13 -10.80
C LEU A 199 -12.87 8.40 -10.70
N ASP A 200 -12.17 8.57 -11.83
CA ASP A 200 -10.74 8.91 -11.85
C ASP A 200 -10.46 10.24 -11.15
N ALA A 201 -11.30 11.26 -11.36
CA ALA A 201 -11.20 12.53 -10.65
C ALA A 201 -11.38 12.38 -9.13
N ILE A 202 -12.34 11.55 -8.67
CA ILE A 202 -12.55 11.26 -7.25
C ILE A 202 -11.32 10.58 -6.64
N LEU A 203 -10.75 9.59 -7.33
CA LEU A 203 -9.56 8.89 -6.85
C LEU A 203 -8.34 9.81 -6.78
N LYS A 204 -8.14 10.65 -7.80
CA LYS A 204 -7.07 11.67 -7.80
C LYS A 204 -7.23 12.69 -6.68
N GLU A 205 -8.44 13.17 -6.45
CA GLU A 205 -8.71 14.12 -5.38
C GLU A 205 -8.54 13.48 -4.00
N THR A 206 -8.94 12.21 -3.86
CA THR A 206 -8.69 11.43 -2.64
C THR A 206 -7.20 11.30 -2.38
N LEU A 207 -6.39 10.97 -3.40
CA LEU A 207 -4.93 10.88 -3.27
C LEU A 207 -4.27 12.24 -3.02
N ARG A 208 -4.85 13.34 -3.51
CA ARG A 208 -4.38 14.71 -3.24
C ARG A 208 -4.59 15.09 -1.78
N LEU A 209 -5.73 14.71 -1.19
CA LEU A 209 -6.08 15.01 0.21
C LEU A 209 -5.45 14.02 1.20
N TYR A 210 -5.44 12.73 0.85
CA TYR A 210 -5.05 11.61 1.70
C TYR A 210 -4.08 10.68 0.97
N PRO A 211 -2.84 11.11 0.70
CA PRO A 211 -1.85 10.25 0.06
C PRO A 211 -1.52 9.07 0.99
N GLY A 212 -1.53 7.85 0.44
CA GLY A 212 -1.20 6.63 1.19
C GLY A 212 0.23 6.64 1.78
N LEU A 213 1.14 7.37 1.13
CA LEU A 213 2.49 7.69 1.62
C LEU A 213 2.72 9.20 1.51
N PRO A 214 2.61 9.97 2.61
CA PRO A 214 2.65 11.43 2.59
C PRO A 214 4.05 12.03 2.44
N TYR A 215 5.11 11.24 2.49
CA TYR A 215 6.49 11.71 2.32
C TYR A 215 7.33 10.66 1.60
N MET A 216 8.31 11.12 0.84
CA MET A 216 9.38 10.29 0.29
C MET A 216 10.72 10.89 0.69
N GLU A 217 11.59 10.05 1.25
CA GLU A 217 12.92 10.48 1.66
C GLU A 217 13.90 10.34 0.50
N ARG A 218 14.83 11.29 0.40
CA ARG A 218 15.96 11.25 -0.53
C ARG A 218 17.25 11.48 0.23
N ILE A 219 18.31 10.81 -0.19
CA ILE A 219 19.66 11.01 0.35
C ILE A 219 20.52 11.54 -0.79
N ALA A 220 21.18 12.67 -0.57
CA ALA A 220 22.11 13.22 -1.56
C ALA A 220 23.31 12.28 -1.70
N THR A 221 23.56 11.77 -2.91
CA THR A 221 24.69 10.87 -3.18
C THR A 221 26.01 11.61 -3.35
N LYS A 222 25.95 12.92 -3.61
CA LYS A 222 27.06 13.85 -3.73
C LYS A 222 26.63 15.22 -3.22
N ASP A 223 27.59 16.09 -2.99
CA ASP A 223 27.32 17.50 -2.69
C ASP A 223 26.56 18.13 -3.86
N ASP A 224 25.49 18.86 -3.55
CA ASP A 224 24.61 19.49 -4.52
C ASP A 224 23.94 20.73 -3.92
N VAL A 225 23.21 21.49 -4.74
CA VAL A 225 22.52 22.71 -4.33
C VAL A 225 21.07 22.65 -4.82
N ILE A 226 20.10 22.69 -3.90
CA ILE A 226 18.68 22.79 -4.24
C ILE A 226 18.34 24.28 -4.49
N PRO A 227 17.95 24.67 -5.71
CA PRO A 227 17.49 26.02 -5.97
C PRO A 227 16.12 26.26 -5.32
N LEU A 228 15.93 27.42 -4.71
CA LEU A 228 14.64 27.82 -4.15
C LEU A 228 13.86 28.65 -5.17
N CYS A 229 12.62 28.27 -5.43
CA CYS A 229 11.71 29.04 -6.30
C CYS A 229 11.41 30.43 -5.72
N GLN A 230 11.44 30.56 -4.38
CA GLN A 230 11.26 31.81 -3.67
C GLN A 230 12.36 31.96 -2.61
N ALA A 231 12.98 33.14 -2.57
CA ALA A 231 13.99 33.45 -1.58
C ALA A 231 13.41 33.39 -0.16
N ILE A 232 14.07 32.67 0.75
CA ILE A 232 13.71 32.65 2.17
C ILE A 232 14.64 33.59 2.94
N SER A 233 14.11 34.24 3.98
CA SER A 233 14.93 35.11 4.84
C SER A 233 15.49 34.30 6.01
N SER A 234 16.81 34.35 6.17
CA SER A 234 17.50 33.81 7.34
C SER A 234 17.10 34.57 8.62
N HIS A 235 17.38 33.99 9.79
CA HIS A 235 17.32 34.67 11.08
C HIS A 235 18.11 35.99 11.10
N ASN A 236 19.19 36.06 10.30
CA ASN A 236 20.03 37.27 10.15
C ASN A 236 19.49 38.27 9.10
N GLY A 237 18.34 38.01 8.47
CA GLY A 237 17.79 38.83 7.38
C GLY A 237 18.41 38.61 5.99
N GLU A 238 19.40 37.72 5.86
CA GLU A 238 19.99 37.35 4.57
C GLU A 238 19.00 36.58 3.70
N LYS A 239 18.95 36.92 2.40
CA LYS A 239 18.12 36.20 1.42
C LYS A 239 18.86 34.95 0.93
N ILE A 240 18.27 33.78 1.20
CA ILE A 240 18.76 32.49 0.74
C ILE A 240 17.96 32.11 -0.51
N ASN A 241 18.65 31.97 -1.64
CA ASN A 241 18.05 31.56 -2.93
C ASN A 241 18.31 30.08 -3.25
N ALA A 242 19.15 29.41 -2.47
CA ALA A 242 19.52 28.02 -2.69
C ALA A 242 19.98 27.36 -1.40
N LEU A 243 19.70 26.07 -1.25
CA LEU A 243 20.08 25.26 -0.10
C LEU A 243 21.21 24.31 -0.50
N PRO A 244 22.45 24.52 -0.01
CA PRO A 244 23.52 23.55 -0.21
C PRO A 244 23.21 22.28 0.60
N ILE A 245 23.43 21.13 -0.03
CA ILE A 245 23.23 19.81 0.54
C ILE A 245 24.52 19.01 0.37
N LYS A 246 24.94 18.33 1.44
CA LYS A 246 26.12 17.47 1.40
C LYS A 246 25.77 16.03 1.07
N ALA A 247 26.73 15.30 0.50
CA ALA A 247 26.66 13.85 0.36
C ALA A 247 26.28 13.20 1.71
N GLY A 248 25.31 12.28 1.69
CA GLY A 248 24.77 11.59 2.87
C GLY A 248 23.69 12.36 3.63
N GLN A 249 23.38 13.61 3.27
CA GLN A 249 22.32 14.37 3.93
C GLN A 249 20.93 13.88 3.45
N VAL A 250 20.06 13.59 4.41
CA VAL A 250 18.66 13.22 4.17
C VAL A 250 17.84 14.48 3.93
N SER A 251 17.14 14.52 2.81
CA SER A 251 16.14 15.55 2.47
C SER A 251 14.78 14.88 2.36
N CYS A 252 13.76 15.50 2.96
CA CYS A 252 12.36 15.18 2.72
C CYS A 252 11.79 16.26 1.81
N PRO A 253 11.97 16.18 0.48
CA PRO A 253 11.18 17.00 -0.41
C PRO A 253 9.71 16.59 -0.24
N TYR A 254 8.85 17.56 0.08
CA TYR A 254 7.41 17.39 -0.04
C TYR A 254 7.04 17.01 -1.47
#